data_AF-K9UAV3-F1
#
_entry.id   AF-K9UAV3-F1
#
_cell.length_a   1.000
_cell.length_b   1.000
_cell.length_c   1.000
_cell.angle_alpha   90.00
_cell.angle_beta   90.00
_cell.angle_gamma   90.00
#
_symmetry.space_group_name_H-M   'P 1'
#
loop_
_entity.id
_entity.type
_entity.pdbx_description
1 polymer ?
#
loop_
_entity_poly.entity_id
_entity_poly.type
_entity_poly.pdbx_seq_one_letter_code
_entity_poly.pdbx_strand_id
1 'polypeptide(L)'
;MASVSLTVSTVKPLADRVFVKVSASEEKTAGGILLPDTAKEKPQIGEVVQVGPGKRNDDGTRQEPEIKIGDKVLYSKYAGTDVKLGGDEYVLLSEKDILAVVG
;
A
#
# COMPACT_ATOMS: atom_id res chain seq x y z
N MET A 1 -17.62 9.09 24.80
CA MET A 1 -16.56 9.48 23.84
C MET A 1 -16.77 8.64 22.58
N ALA A 2 -17.01 9.26 21.43
CA ALA A 2 -17.24 8.52 20.19
C ALA A 2 -15.95 7.80 19.79
N SER A 3 -15.98 6.46 19.76
CA SER A 3 -14.91 5.66 19.17
C SER A 3 -14.94 5.90 17.66
N VAL A 4 -14.06 6.75 17.15
CA VAL A 4 -13.90 6.94 15.71
C VAL A 4 -13.25 5.68 15.16
N SER A 5 -14.04 4.83 14.50
CA SER A 5 -13.51 3.70 13.74
C SER A 5 -12.82 4.24 12.49
N LEU A 6 -11.50 4.16 12.45
CA LEU A 6 -10.71 4.58 11.30
C LEU A 6 -10.92 3.59 10.13
N THR A 7 -11.38 4.12 9.00
CA THR A 7 -11.51 3.41 7.72
C THR A 7 -10.63 4.07 6.66
N VAL A 8 -10.25 3.34 5.61
CA VAL A 8 -9.40 3.87 4.54
C VAL A 8 -9.98 5.13 3.87
N SER A 9 -11.31 5.20 3.72
CA SER A 9 -12.01 6.37 3.20
C SER A 9 -11.98 7.59 4.12
N THR A 10 -11.75 7.40 5.43
CA THR A 10 -11.74 8.48 6.43
C THR A 10 -10.35 9.01 6.75
N VAL A 11 -9.30 8.23 6.45
CA VAL A 11 -7.92 8.70 6.54
C VAL A 11 -7.50 9.31 5.20
N LYS A 12 -6.56 10.25 5.20
CA LYS A 12 -5.96 10.80 3.98
C LYS A 12 -4.44 10.75 4.11
N PRO A 13 -3.73 10.10 3.18
CA PRO A 13 -2.29 10.12 3.17
C PRO A 13 -1.80 11.55 2.89
N LEU A 14 -0.71 11.92 3.54
CA LEU A 14 -0.09 13.23 3.42
C LEU A 14 1.14 13.14 2.53
N ALA A 15 1.50 14.26 1.88
CA ALA A 15 2.65 14.35 0.97
C ALA A 15 2.59 13.29 -0.15
N ASP A 16 3.70 12.63 -0.43
CA ASP A 16 3.90 11.58 -1.42
C ASP A 16 3.54 10.18 -0.88
N ARG A 17 2.73 10.10 0.18
CA ARG A 17 2.35 8.80 0.75
C ARG A 17 1.20 8.16 0.00
N VAL A 18 1.20 6.85 -0.04
CA VAL A 18 0.22 6.02 -0.75
C VAL A 18 -0.23 4.88 0.16
N PHE A 19 -1.54 4.69 0.28
CA PHE A 19 -2.10 3.50 0.90
C PHE A 19 -2.25 2.41 -0.15
N VAL A 20 -1.67 1.26 0.15
CA VAL A 20 -1.75 0.05 -0.68
C VAL A 20 -2.44 -1.03 0.15
N LYS A 21 -3.50 -1.62 -0.40
CA LYS A 21 -4.14 -2.81 0.16
C LYS A 21 -3.28 -4.02 -0.17
N VAL A 22 -2.86 -4.75 0.85
CA VAL A 22 -2.01 -5.93 0.69
C VAL A 22 -2.82 -7.03 0.01
N SER A 23 -2.31 -7.58 -1.08
CA SER A 23 -2.95 -8.74 -1.73
C SER A 23 -2.81 -9.96 -0.83
N ALA A 24 -3.81 -10.84 -0.78
CA ALA A 24 -3.63 -12.12 -0.10
C ALA A 24 -2.45 -12.88 -0.73
N SER A 25 -1.49 -13.32 0.08
CA SER A 25 -0.36 -14.11 -0.39
C SER A 25 -0.88 -15.38 -1.07
N GLU A 26 -0.34 -15.76 -2.23
CA GLU A 26 -0.70 -17.01 -2.91
C GLU A 26 -0.35 -18.19 -1.98
N GLU A 27 -1.36 -18.74 -1.31
CA GLU A 27 -1.18 -19.89 -0.39
C GLU A 27 -0.78 -21.17 -1.13
N LYS A 28 -0.91 -21.18 -2.46
CA LYS A 28 -0.52 -22.28 -3.34
C LYS A 28 0.53 -21.80 -4.31
N THR A 29 1.71 -22.39 -4.23
CA THR A 29 2.71 -22.26 -5.30
C THR A 29 2.20 -22.93 -6.58
N ALA A 30 2.72 -22.52 -7.74
CA ALA A 30 2.32 -23.07 -9.05
C ALA A 30 2.43 -24.61 -9.17
N GLY A 31 3.16 -25.28 -8.26
CA GLY A 31 3.28 -26.74 -8.17
C GLY A 31 2.30 -27.43 -7.21
N GLY A 32 1.35 -26.71 -6.60
CA GLY A 32 0.35 -27.29 -5.69
C GLY A 32 0.85 -27.58 -4.27
N ILE A 33 2.06 -27.15 -3.92
CA ILE A 33 2.64 -27.34 -2.58
C ILE A 33 2.13 -26.23 -1.66
N LEU A 34 1.47 -26.64 -0.57
CA LEU A 34 1.04 -25.77 0.53
C LEU A 34 2.27 -25.29 1.29
N LEU A 35 2.49 -23.97 1.30
CA LEU A 35 3.54 -23.38 2.11
C LEU A 35 3.13 -23.39 3.60
N PRO A 36 3.98 -23.88 4.51
CA PRO A 36 3.71 -23.77 5.95
C PRO A 36 3.60 -22.27 6.33
N ASP A 37 2.75 -21.96 7.31
CA ASP A 37 2.42 -20.57 7.68
C ASP A 37 3.64 -19.71 8.06
N THR A 38 4.76 -20.34 8.45
CA THR A 38 6.03 -19.70 8.80
C THR A 38 6.89 -19.29 7.59
N ALA A 39 6.56 -19.75 6.38
CA ALA A 39 7.27 -19.45 5.13
C ALA A 39 6.56 -18.41 4.25
N LYS A 40 5.41 -17.88 4.70
CA LYS A 40 4.65 -16.85 3.97
C LYS A 40 5.42 -15.53 4.01
N GLU A 41 6.17 -15.23 2.95
CA GLU A 41 6.75 -13.90 2.76
C GLU A 41 5.63 -12.86 2.63
N LYS A 42 5.86 -11.65 3.18
CA LYS A 42 4.94 -10.52 2.99
C LYS A 42 4.75 -10.29 1.48
N PRO A 43 3.51 -10.23 0.99
CA PRO A 43 3.23 -9.87 -0.40
C PRO A 43 3.90 -8.56 -0.73
N GLN A 44 4.66 -8.54 -1.82
CA GLN A 44 5.26 -7.31 -2.35
C GLN A 44 4.34 -6.62 -3.36
N ILE A 45 3.20 -7.24 -3.67
CA ILE A 45 2.21 -6.74 -4.62
C ILE A 45 0.94 -6.35 -3.87
N GLY A 46 0.39 -5.19 -4.20
CA GLY A 46 -0.86 -4.71 -3.63
C GLY A 46 -1.57 -3.75 -4.57
N GLU A 47 -2.80 -3.37 -4.19
CA GLU A 47 -3.63 -2.43 -4.95
C GLU A 47 -3.65 -1.07 -4.27
N VAL A 48 -3.44 -0.01 -5.04
CA VAL A 48 -3.45 1.36 -4.53
C VAL A 48 -4.88 1.79 -4.26
N VAL A 49 -5.18 2.09 -3.00
CA VAL A 49 -6.52 2.50 -2.57
C VAL A 49 -6.61 4.00 -2.31
N GLN A 50 -5.49 4.65 -2.02
CA GLN A 50 -5.46 6.08 -1.77
C GLN A 50 -4.08 6.67 -2.05
N VAL A 51 -4.05 7.83 -2.69
CA VAL A 51 -2.82 8.54 -3.03
C VAL A 51 -2.83 9.90 -2.35
N GLY A 52 -1.68 10.29 -1.79
CA GLY A 52 -1.47 11.60 -1.19
C GLY A 52 -1.45 12.70 -2.25
N PRO A 53 -1.48 13.97 -1.83
CA PRO A 53 -1.43 15.10 -2.75
C PRO A 53 -0.10 15.26 -3.50
N GLY A 54 0.90 14.42 -3.24
CA GLY A 54 2.22 14.48 -3.86
C GLY A 54 3.24 15.28 -3.06
N LYS A 55 4.51 15.09 -3.41
CA LYS A 55 5.66 15.75 -2.76
C LYS A 55 5.57 17.27 -2.97
N ARG A 56 5.84 18.03 -1.90
CA ARG A 56 5.87 19.50 -1.99
C ARG A 56 7.28 19.94 -2.42
N ASN A 57 7.35 20.81 -3.41
CA ASN A 57 8.57 21.43 -3.89
C ASN A 57 8.90 22.70 -3.08
N ASP A 58 10.14 23.18 -3.18
CA ASP A 58 10.61 24.36 -2.45
C ASP A 58 9.88 25.65 -2.89
N ASP A 59 9.38 25.69 -4.12
CA ASP A 59 8.57 26.78 -4.67
C ASP A 59 7.10 26.77 -4.17
N GLY A 60 6.72 25.78 -3.36
CA GLY A 60 5.37 25.60 -2.85
C GLY A 60 4.41 24.83 -3.76
N THR A 61 4.84 24.46 -4.97
CA THR A 61 4.09 23.57 -5.86
C THR A 61 4.13 22.13 -5.37
N ARG A 62 3.31 21.26 -5.98
CA ARG A 62 3.32 19.81 -5.70
C ARG A 62 3.70 19.07 -6.97
N GLN A 63 4.58 18.09 -6.81
CA GLN A 63 4.84 17.08 -7.82
C GLN A 63 3.65 16.12 -7.85
N GLU A 64 3.06 15.94 -9.03
CA GLU A 64 1.97 14.99 -9.24
C GLU A 64 2.49 13.55 -9.03
N PRO A 65 1.78 12.70 -8.27
CA PRO A 65 2.14 11.30 -8.11
C PRO A 65 2.06 10.56 -9.46
N GLU A 66 3.01 9.65 -9.70
CA GLU A 66 3.04 8.78 -10.89
C GLU A 66 1.98 7.67 -10.82
N ILE A 67 1.38 7.47 -9.65
CA ILE A 67 0.52 6.31 -9.32
C ILE A 67 -0.91 6.76 -9.08
N LYS A 68 -1.87 5.93 -9.50
CA LYS A 68 -3.30 6.19 -9.42
C LYS A 68 -4.02 5.18 -8.54
N ILE A 69 -5.18 5.59 -8.03
CA ILE A 69 -6.09 4.69 -7.32
C ILE A 69 -6.54 3.58 -8.28
N GLY A 70 -6.44 2.33 -7.82
CA GLY A 70 -6.73 1.13 -8.60
C GLY A 70 -5.51 0.47 -9.24
N ASP A 71 -4.35 1.15 -9.26
CA ASP A 71 -3.13 0.55 -9.80
C ASP A 71 -2.66 -0.61 -8.93
N LYS A 72 -2.27 -1.72 -9.56
CA LYS A 72 -1.52 -2.78 -8.88
C LYS A 72 -0.06 -2.40 -8.88
N VAL A 73 0.59 -2.45 -7.72
CA VAL A 73 1.97 -1.98 -7.56
C VAL A 73 2.83 -3.03 -6.87
N LEU A 74 4.07 -3.12 -7.33
CA LEU A 74 5.15 -3.83 -6.64
C LEU A 74 5.89 -2.82 -5.75
N TYR A 75 6.00 -3.11 -4.46
CA TYR A 75 6.69 -2.25 -3.50
C TYR A 75 7.77 -3.00 -2.72
N SER A 76 8.67 -2.23 -2.11
CA SER A 76 9.74 -2.79 -1.28
C SER A 76 9.17 -3.52 -0.05
N LYS A 77 9.59 -4.78 0.15
CA LYS A 77 9.08 -5.69 1.19
C LYS A 77 9.20 -5.14 2.62
N TYR A 78 10.20 -4.30 2.87
CA TYR A 78 10.54 -3.79 4.20
C TYR A 78 10.26 -2.29 4.34
N ALA A 79 9.61 -1.68 3.35
CA ALA A 79 9.24 -0.28 3.40
C ALA A 79 7.83 -0.07 3.93
N GLY A 80 7.56 1.16 4.35
CA GLY A 80 6.23 1.60 4.79
C GLY A 80 5.88 1.19 6.21
N THR A 81 4.60 1.39 6.53
CA THR A 81 4.01 1.10 7.84
C THR A 81 2.75 0.28 7.65
N ASP A 82 2.65 -0.87 8.31
CA ASP A 82 1.44 -1.68 8.31
C ASP A 82 0.33 -0.94 9.10
N VAL A 83 -0.83 -0.74 8.48
CA VAL A 83 -1.98 -0.06 9.07
C VAL A 83 -3.22 -0.93 8.91
N LYS A 84 -3.92 -1.19 10.00
CA LYS A 84 -5.22 -1.87 9.99
C LYS A 84 -6.35 -0.84 10.00
N LEU A 85 -7.19 -0.84 8.98
CA LEU A 85 -8.32 0.09 8.84
C LEU A 85 -9.58 -0.68 8.49
N GLY A 86 -10.63 -0.55 9.28
CA GLY A 86 -11.90 -1.25 9.02
C GLY A 86 -11.82 -2.78 8.94
N GLY A 87 -10.78 -3.39 9.51
CA GLY A 87 -10.55 -4.85 9.49
C GLY A 87 -9.68 -5.35 8.33
N ASP A 88 -9.38 -4.48 7.36
CA ASP A 88 -8.45 -4.78 6.27
C ASP A 88 -7.01 -4.37 6.64
N GLU A 89 -6.03 -5.04 6.03
CA GLU A 89 -4.61 -4.73 6.13
C GLU A 89 -4.13 -3.88 4.96
N TYR A 90 -3.52 -2.75 5.29
CA TYR A 90 -2.93 -1.81 4.34
C TYR A 90 -1.47 -1.58 4.71
N VAL A 91 -0.67 -1.14 3.74
CA VAL A 91 0.64 -0.57 3.98
C VAL A 91 0.62 0.88 3.50
N LEU A 92 1.02 1.78 4.39
CA LEU A 92 1.29 3.17 4.03
C LEU A 92 2.75 3.30 3.60
N LEU A 93 2.97 3.58 2.33
CA LEU A 93 4.30 3.69 1.71
C LEU A 93 4.54 5.12 1.24
N SER A 94 5.80 5.51 1.08
CA SER A 94 6.13 6.65 0.23
C SER A 94 6.18 6.19 -1.22
N GLU A 95 5.87 7.10 -2.15
CA GLU A 95 5.91 6.83 -3.59
C GLU A 95 7.27 6.27 -4.05
N LYS A 96 8.37 6.75 -3.47
CA LYS A 96 9.74 6.24 -3.74
C LYS A 96 9.95 4.76 -3.41
N ASP A 97 9.12 4.18 -2.55
CA ASP A 97 9.24 2.79 -2.11
C ASP A 97 8.43 1.84 -3.02
N ILE A 98 7.68 2.41 -3.97
CA ILE A 98 6.98 1.69 -5.01
C ILE A 98 7.93 1.53 -6.19
N LEU A 99 8.17 0.27 -6.56
CA LEU A 99 9.19 -0.14 -7.52
C LEU A 99 8.66 -0.21 -8.95
N ALA A 100 7.38 -0.60 -9.12
CA ALA A 100 6.75 -0.71 -10.43
C ALA A 100 5.21 -0.74 -10.31
N VAL A 101 4.52 -0.33 -11.38
CA VAL A 101 3.11 -0.64 -11.63
C VAL A 101 3.02 -1.96 -12.40
N VAL A 102 2.16 -2.87 -11.96
CA VAL A 102 1.91 -4.19 -12.56
C VAL A 102 0.71 -4.07 -13.50
N GLY A 103 0.92 -4.37 -14.78
CA GLY A 103 -0.09 -4.31 -15.85
C GLY A 103 -0.35 -5.66 -16.50
#